data_AF-A0A950WWX7-F1
#
_entry.id   AF-A0A950WWX7-F1
#
_cell.length_a   1.000
_cell.length_b   1.000
_cell.length_c   1.000
_cell.angle_alpha   90.00
_cell.angle_beta   90.00
_cell.angle_gamma   90.00
#
_symmetry.space_group_name_H-M   'P 1'
#
loop_
_entity.id
_entity.type
_entity.pdbx_description
1 polymer ?
#
loop_
_entity_poly.entity_id
_entity_poly.type
_entity_poly.pdbx_seq_one_letter_code
_entity_poly.pdbx_strand_id
1 'polypeptide(L)' 'MSVAATSPPRVGDLLREWRQRRRLSQMDLSNEAEVSARHLSFVETGRSKPSRELL' A
#
# COMPACT_ATOMS: atom_id res chain seq x y z
N MET A 1 7.21 14.53 -29.86
CA MET A 1 7.65 13.72 -28.72
C MET A 1 6.68 13.95 -27.58
N SER A 2 5.84 12.97 -27.23
CA SER A 2 4.89 13.10 -26.14
C SER A 2 5.58 12.66 -24.85
N VAL A 3 5.84 13.59 -23.95
CA VAL A 3 6.27 13.27 -22.58
C VAL A 3 5.08 12.63 -21.87
N ALA A 4 5.15 11.33 -21.61
CA ALA A 4 4.14 10.66 -20.78
C ALA A 4 4.19 11.28 -19.38
N ALA A 5 3.08 11.87 -18.94
CA ALA A 5 2.97 12.39 -17.59
C ALA A 5 3.13 11.23 -16.59
N THR A 6 4.15 11.30 -15.72
CA THR A 6 4.26 10.39 -14.58
C THR A 6 3.12 10.71 -13.63
N SER A 7 2.07 9.89 -13.62
CA SER A 7 1.03 9.97 -12.60
C SER A 7 1.66 9.79 -11.22
N PRO A 8 1.19 10.55 -10.20
CA PRO A 8 1.71 10.39 -8.85
C PRO A 8 1.52 8.93 -8.38
N PRO A 9 2.49 8.38 -7.61
CA PRO A 9 2.38 7.04 -7.09
C PRO A 9 1.12 6.91 -6.25
N ARG A 10 0.38 5.80 -6.42
CA ARG A 10 -0.84 5.57 -5.66
C ARG A 10 -0.46 5.26 -4.20
N VAL A 11 -1.37 5.52 -3.27
CA VAL A 11 -1.14 5.20 -1.86
C VAL A 11 -0.71 3.74 -1.65
N GLY A 12 -1.31 2.81 -2.40
CA GLY A 12 -0.93 1.39 -2.37
C GLY A 12 0.53 1.13 -2.77
N ASP A 13 1.05 1.87 -3.75
CA ASP A 13 2.45 1.74 -4.20
C ASP A 13 3.41 2.22 -3.11
N LEU A 14 3.10 3.37 -2.50
CA LEU A 14 3.87 3.96 -1.40
C LEU A 14 3.86 3.06 -0.16
N LEU A 15 2.70 2.49 0.18
CA LEU A 15 2.55 1.58 1.31
C LEU A 15 3.36 0.30 1.13
N ARG A 16 3.29 -0.31 -0.07
CA ARG A 16 4.09 -1.48 -0.42
C ARG A 16 5.58 -1.19 -0.33
N GLU A 17 6.02 -0.05 -0.84
CA GLU A 17 7.42 0.34 -0.81
C GLU A 17 7.91 0.52 0.63
N TRP A 18 7.16 1.23 1.47
CA TRP A 18 7.47 1.40 2.88
C TRP A 18 7.58 0.05 3.59
N ARG A 19 6.64 -0.87 3.33
CA ARG A 19 6.63 -2.22 3.91
C ARG A 19 7.89 -3.00 3.51
N GLN A 20 8.27 -2.95 2.23
CA GLN A 20 9.46 -3.62 1.71
C GLN A 20 10.76 -3.03 2.29
N ARG A 21 10.85 -1.70 2.43
CA ARG A 21 12.00 -1.03 3.06
C ARG A 21 12.21 -1.47 4.51
N ARG A 22 11.13 -1.75 5.23
CA ARG A 22 11.16 -2.27 6.62
C ARG A 22 11.23 -3.80 6.70
N ARG A 23 11.25 -4.50 5.56
CA ARG A 23 11.28 -5.97 5.45
C ARG A 23 10.11 -6.66 6.17
N LEU A 24 8.96 -6.01 6.22
CA LEU A 24 7.74 -6.56 6.83
C LEU A 24 6.97 -7.41 5.80
N SER A 25 6.41 -8.54 6.25
CA SER A 25 5.39 -9.23 5.46
C SER A 25 4.07 -8.44 5.50
N GLN A 26 3.13 -8.76 4.60
CA GLN A 26 1.78 -8.19 4.68
C GLN A 26 1.10 -8.56 6.01
N MET A 27 1.39 -9.73 6.58
CA MET A 27 0.84 -10.12 7.88
C MET A 27 1.40 -9.24 9.00
N ASP A 28 2.73 -9.04 9.03
CA ASP A 28 3.39 -8.24 10.08
C ASP A 28 2.87 -6.81 10.09
N LEU A 29 2.82 -6.15 8.92
CA LEU A 29 2.28 -4.80 8.82
C LEU A 29 0.79 -4.76 9.17
N SER A 30 0.02 -5.77 8.77
CA SER A 30 -1.41 -5.79 9.08
C SER A 30 -1.69 -5.90 10.58
N ASN A 31 -0.84 -6.62 11.32
CA ASN A 31 -0.92 -6.69 12.77
C ASN A 31 -0.55 -5.34 13.41
N GLU A 32 0.50 -4.68 12.93
CA GLU A 32 0.90 -3.34 13.42
C GLU A 32 -0.18 -2.27 13.16
N ALA A 33 -0.86 -2.35 12.02
CA ALA A 33 -1.86 -1.38 11.60
C ALA A 33 -3.30 -1.78 11.97
N GLU A 34 -3.49 -2.85 12.74
CA GLU A 34 -4.81 -3.37 13.16
C GLU A 34 -5.81 -3.57 12.00
N VAL A 35 -5.31 -3.95 10.83
CA VAL A 35 -6.11 -4.26 9.65
C VAL A 35 -5.92 -5.72 9.24
N SER A 36 -6.82 -6.26 8.42
CA SER A 36 -6.58 -7.60 7.86
C SER A 36 -5.47 -7.57 6.79
N ALA A 37 -4.61 -8.58 6.76
CA ALA A 37 -3.63 -8.78 5.69
C ALA A 37 -4.27 -8.81 4.28
N ARG A 38 -5.51 -9.33 4.19
CA ARG A 38 -6.29 -9.30 2.94
C ARG A 38 -6.60 -7.87 2.49
N HIS A 39 -7.07 -7.03 3.41
CA HIS A 39 -7.35 -5.62 3.10
C HIS A 39 -6.08 -4.89 2.70
N LEU A 40 -4.99 -5.07 3.47
CA LEU A 40 -3.68 -4.50 3.14
C LEU A 40 -3.23 -4.89 1.72
N SER A 41 -3.35 -6.18 1.36
CA SER A 41 -3.04 -6.67 0.02
C SER A 41 -3.89 -6.02 -1.07
N PHE A 42 -5.18 -5.78 -0.83
CA PHE A 42 -6.05 -5.09 -1.77
C PHE A 42 -5.69 -3.61 -1.92
N VAL A 43 -5.27 -2.94 -0.85
CA VAL A 43 -4.79 -1.56 -0.90
C VAL A 43 -3.49 -1.48 -1.71
N GLU A 44 -2.52 -2.35 -1.43
CA GLU A 44 -1.24 -2.41 -2.16
C GLU A 44 -1.39 -2.74 -3.65
N THR A 45 -2.46 -3.44 -4.04
CA THR A 45 -2.76 -3.79 -5.44
C THR A 45 -3.78 -2.87 -6.10
N GLY A 46 -4.23 -1.82 -5.40
CA GLY A 46 -5.21 -0.85 -5.91
C GLY A 46 -6.62 -1.39 -6.07
N ARG A 47 -6.92 -2.57 -5.49
CA ARG A 47 -8.26 -3.18 -5.47
C ARG A 47 -9.17 -2.60 -4.38
N SER A 48 -8.62 -1.85 -3.44
CA SER A 48 -9.37 -1.18 -2.38
C SER A 48 -8.75 0.16 -2.04
N LYS A 49 -9.57 1.11 -1.55
CA LYS A 49 -9.07 2.35 -0.97
C LYS A 49 -8.54 2.07 0.44
N PRO A 50 -7.49 2.77 0.90
CA PRO A 50 -7.05 2.69 2.30
C PRO A 50 -8.20 3.06 3.24
N SER A 51 -8.35 2.32 4.33
CA SER A 51 -9.23 2.71 5.43
C SER A 51 -8.69 3.95 6.14
N ARG A 52 -9.51 4.57 6.99
CA ARG A 52 -9.07 5.70 7.81
C ARG A 52 -7.92 5.33 8.76
N GLU A 53 -7.95 4.12 9.31
CA GLU A 53 -6.88 3.58 10.18
C GLU A 53 -5.56 3.35 9.46
N LEU A 54 -5.59 3.28 8.12
CA LEU A 54 -4.41 3.08 7.26
C LEU A 54 -3.79 4.39 6.76
N LEU A 55 -4.47 5.54 6.95
CA LEU A 55 -4.02 6.88 6.53
C LEU A 55 -3.32 7.60 7.68
#